data_AF-A0A5J5CJ62-F1
#
_entry.id   AF-A0A5J5CJ62-F1
#
_cell.length_a   1.000
_cell.length_b   1.000
_cell.length_c   1.000
_cell.angle_alpha   90.00
_cell.angle_beta   90.00
_cell.angle_gamma   90.00
#
_symmetry.space_group_name_H-M   'P 1'
#
loop_
_entity.id
_entity.type
_entity.pdbx_description
1 polymer ?
#
loop_
_entity_poly.entity_id
_entity_poly.type
_entity_poly.pdbx_seq_one_letter_code
_entity_poly.pdbx_strand_id
1 'polypeptide(L)'
;TVCQDGGGDEDDDEDQQSVDFLLQNFAREGIPLLASSVPADNFAPFLNDLLPLIMSKAKPMCELVDRFYSLGTIGEILQSLKSVSGGQRVAGQLSNRLLPVLVAGVRDSVSRIRYKSVFGLGCLFQATGPICVSDYPMILSVFSDMLTKETDQMVIDNLCAVLCRMIMSNMDAVPLEQVVPALVAHLPLKEDLEENKTVFNCLAMLYTKTPALVVPLMKPIVAASSHVLGNNNAEPGSFWLC
;
A
#
# COMPACT_ATOMS: atom_id res chain seq x y z
N THR A 1 -18.64 6.78 -61.24
CA THR A 1 -17.74 7.32 -60.22
C THR A 1 -18.52 8.25 -59.32
N VAL A 2 -18.80 7.87 -58.08
CA VAL A 2 -18.66 8.72 -56.88
C VAL A 2 -18.46 7.76 -55.70
N CYS A 3 -17.35 7.97 -55.01
CA CYS A 3 -16.82 7.16 -53.92
C CYS A 3 -17.72 7.25 -52.68
N GLN A 4 -17.95 6.12 -52.00
CA GLN A 4 -18.40 6.14 -50.61
C GLN A 4 -17.20 6.53 -49.75
N ASP A 5 -17.39 7.65 -49.06
CA ASP A 5 -16.52 8.29 -48.11
C ASP A 5 -16.32 7.37 -46.90
N GLY A 6 -15.06 7.03 -46.61
CA GLY A 6 -14.64 6.17 -45.51
C GLY A 6 -13.90 7.00 -44.48
N GLY A 7 -14.63 7.74 -43.65
CA GLY A 7 -14.07 8.50 -42.54
C GLY A 7 -15.18 8.97 -41.61
N GLY A 8 -15.32 8.34 -40.44
CA GLY A 8 -16.34 8.74 -39.47
C GLY A 8 -16.39 7.97 -38.15
N ASP A 9 -15.81 6.77 -38.04
CA ASP A 9 -16.02 5.92 -36.86
C ASP A 9 -14.86 5.93 -35.84
N GLU A 10 -13.69 6.49 -36.17
CA GLU A 10 -12.50 6.41 -35.28
C GLU A 10 -12.50 7.48 -34.17
N ASP A 11 -12.97 8.71 -34.43
CA ASP A 11 -12.97 9.79 -33.43
C ASP A 11 -14.03 9.57 -32.31
N ASP A 12 -15.24 9.09 -32.65
CA ASP A 12 -16.31 8.88 -31.66
C ASP A 12 -16.00 7.72 -30.69
N ASP A 13 -15.29 6.68 -31.15
CA ASP A 13 -14.90 5.52 -30.34
C ASP A 13 -13.75 5.85 -29.37
N GLU A 14 -12.80 6.71 -29.75
CA GLU A 14 -11.74 7.20 -28.86
C GLU A 14 -12.31 8.09 -27.76
N ASP A 15 -13.24 8.97 -28.10
CA ASP A 15 -13.94 9.84 -27.15
C ASP A 15 -14.75 9.00 -26.14
N GLN A 16 -15.47 7.98 -26.58
CA GLN A 16 -16.22 7.09 -25.69
C GLN A 16 -15.31 6.29 -24.75
N GLN A 17 -14.18 5.77 -25.23
CA GLN A 17 -13.19 5.08 -24.39
C GLN A 17 -12.61 6.00 -23.32
N SER A 18 -12.39 7.28 -23.65
CA SER A 18 -11.91 8.28 -22.69
C SER A 18 -12.94 8.58 -21.59
N VAL A 19 -14.23 8.66 -21.96
CA VAL A 19 -15.35 8.88 -21.03
C VAL A 19 -15.53 7.67 -20.11
N ASP A 20 -15.48 6.45 -20.65
CA ASP A 20 -15.59 5.22 -19.87
C ASP A 20 -14.45 5.07 -18.87
N PHE A 21 -13.22 5.40 -19.28
CA PHE A 21 -12.06 5.42 -18.39
C PHE A 21 -12.24 6.41 -17.23
N LEU A 22 -12.72 7.62 -17.53
CA LEU A 22 -12.96 8.65 -16.52
C LEU A 22 -14.06 8.24 -15.54
N LEU A 23 -15.18 7.69 -16.03
CA LEU A 23 -16.26 7.17 -15.18
C LEU A 23 -15.79 6.06 -14.25
N GLN A 24 -14.98 5.12 -14.77
CA GLN A 24 -14.42 4.06 -13.95
C GLN A 24 -13.47 4.61 -12.87
N ASN A 25 -12.65 5.61 -13.20
CA ASN A 25 -11.75 6.20 -12.21
C ASN A 25 -12.52 6.94 -11.11
N PHE A 26 -13.54 7.74 -11.44
CA PHE A 26 -14.38 8.38 -10.42
C PHE A 26 -15.10 7.37 -9.53
N ALA A 27 -15.61 6.27 -10.12
CA ALA A 27 -16.21 5.20 -9.34
C ALA A 27 -15.20 4.55 -8.38
N ARG A 28 -13.96 4.29 -8.85
CA ARG A 28 -12.87 3.72 -8.04
C ARG A 28 -12.47 4.64 -6.89
N GLU A 29 -12.38 5.95 -7.11
CA GLU A 29 -12.06 6.95 -6.07
C GLU A 29 -13.18 7.11 -5.03
N GLY A 30 -14.45 6.98 -5.46
CA GLY A 30 -15.60 7.08 -4.57
C GLY A 30 -15.71 5.94 -3.55
N ILE A 31 -15.26 4.72 -3.90
CA ILE A 31 -15.42 3.53 -3.06
C ILE A 31 -14.67 3.66 -1.72
N PRO A 32 -13.37 4.00 -1.67
CA PRO A 32 -12.66 4.24 -0.41
C PRO A 32 -13.27 5.38 0.42
N LEU A 33 -13.80 6.43 -0.22
CA LEU A 33 -14.45 7.55 0.46
C LEU A 33 -15.75 7.11 1.15
N LEU A 34 -16.55 6.28 0.49
CA LEU A 34 -17.74 5.69 1.11
C LEU A 34 -17.34 4.76 2.27
N ALA A 35 -16.31 3.93 2.07
CA ALA A 35 -15.81 3.01 3.10
C ALA A 35 -15.28 3.73 4.35
N SER A 36 -14.79 4.97 4.24
CA SER A 36 -14.33 5.78 5.37
C SER A 36 -15.44 6.64 6.01
N SER A 37 -16.59 6.78 5.36
CA SER A 37 -17.66 7.69 5.80
C SER A 37 -18.73 7.04 6.67
N VAL A 38 -18.78 5.71 6.73
CA VAL A 38 -19.81 4.95 7.47
C VAL A 38 -19.19 3.82 8.30
N PRO A 39 -19.88 3.31 9.33
CA PRO A 39 -19.50 2.06 9.98
C PRO A 39 -19.31 0.95 8.94
N ALA A 40 -18.22 0.18 9.06
CA ALA A 40 -17.83 -0.79 8.04
C ALA A 40 -18.93 -1.82 7.76
N ASP A 41 -19.71 -2.19 8.77
CA ASP A 41 -20.81 -3.14 8.66
C ASP A 41 -21.95 -2.67 7.76
N ASN A 42 -22.14 -1.36 7.64
CA ASN A 42 -23.15 -0.78 6.75
C ASN A 42 -22.69 -0.84 5.29
N PHE A 43 -21.38 -0.69 5.05
CA PHE A 43 -20.81 -0.72 3.70
C PHE A 43 -20.43 -2.13 3.24
N ALA A 44 -20.18 -3.06 4.18
CA ALA A 44 -19.69 -4.42 3.89
C ALA A 44 -20.52 -5.20 2.86
N PRO A 45 -21.87 -5.16 2.84
CA PRO A 45 -22.66 -5.85 1.81
C PRO A 45 -22.33 -5.34 0.40
N PHE A 46 -22.30 -4.02 0.21
CA PHE A 46 -21.98 -3.40 -1.08
C PHE A 46 -20.53 -3.65 -1.48
N LEU A 47 -19.61 -3.58 -0.51
CA LEU A 47 -18.21 -3.90 -0.76
C LEU A 47 -18.04 -5.37 -1.20
N ASN A 48 -18.81 -6.31 -0.63
CA ASN A 48 -18.75 -7.72 -1.04
C ASN A 48 -19.19 -7.93 -2.49
N ASP A 49 -20.14 -7.13 -2.98
CA ASP A 49 -20.61 -7.18 -4.38
C ASP A 49 -19.62 -6.50 -5.34
N LEU A 50 -19.00 -5.39 -4.92
CA LEU A 50 -18.03 -4.65 -5.74
C LEU A 50 -16.66 -5.32 -5.81
N LEU A 51 -16.22 -5.98 -4.74
CA LEU A 51 -14.87 -6.50 -4.63
C LEU A 51 -14.49 -7.52 -5.73
N PRO A 52 -15.36 -8.48 -6.13
CA PRO A 52 -15.07 -9.35 -7.28
C PRO A 52 -14.78 -8.59 -8.57
N LEU A 53 -15.48 -7.47 -8.83
CA LEU A 53 -15.30 -6.65 -10.03
C LEU A 53 -13.91 -5.99 -10.02
N ILE A 54 -13.53 -5.39 -8.89
CA ILE A 54 -12.20 -4.78 -8.71
C ILE A 54 -11.10 -5.86 -8.83
N MET A 55 -11.25 -6.98 -8.12
CA MET A 55 -10.27 -8.08 -8.16
C MET A 55 -10.12 -8.69 -9.56
N SER A 56 -11.19 -8.71 -10.36
CA SER A 56 -11.13 -9.25 -11.73
C SER A 56 -10.15 -8.48 -12.62
N LYS A 57 -9.98 -7.18 -12.36
CA LYS A 57 -9.11 -6.25 -13.08
C LYS A 57 -7.68 -6.19 -12.54
N ALA A 58 -7.42 -6.80 -11.38
CA ALA A 58 -6.08 -6.96 -10.80
C ALA A 58 -5.29 -8.17 -11.36
N LYS A 59 -5.90 -8.98 -12.24
CA LYS A 59 -5.28 -10.22 -12.76
C LYS A 59 -4.10 -9.91 -13.69
N PRO A 60 -3.05 -10.76 -13.74
CA PRO A 60 -1.87 -10.53 -14.59
C PRO A 60 -2.17 -10.35 -16.08
N MET A 61 -3.26 -10.92 -16.59
CA MET A 61 -3.67 -10.83 -18.00
C MET A 61 -4.39 -9.52 -18.35
N CYS A 62 -4.76 -8.70 -17.35
CA CYS A 62 -5.38 -7.40 -17.57
C CYS A 62 -4.33 -6.34 -17.92
N GLU A 63 -4.76 -5.23 -18.49
CA GLU A 63 -3.88 -4.12 -18.83
C GLU A 63 -3.21 -3.51 -17.60
N LEU A 64 -2.03 -2.91 -17.79
CA LEU A 64 -1.25 -2.30 -16.70
C LEU A 64 -2.09 -1.29 -15.91
N VAL A 65 -2.86 -0.46 -16.61
CA VAL A 65 -3.70 0.58 -16.02
C VAL A 65 -4.77 -0.02 -15.10
N ASP A 66 -5.46 -1.06 -15.57
CA ASP A 66 -6.49 -1.77 -14.81
C ASP A 66 -5.89 -2.45 -13.57
N ARG A 67 -4.73 -3.12 -13.71
CA ARG A 67 -4.05 -3.76 -12.58
C ARG A 67 -3.64 -2.72 -11.53
N PHE A 68 -3.02 -1.63 -11.98
CA PHE A 68 -2.50 -0.57 -11.11
C PHE A 68 -3.62 0.09 -10.28
N TYR A 69 -4.70 0.52 -10.94
CA TYR A 69 -5.80 1.16 -10.24
C TYR A 69 -6.56 0.18 -9.35
N SER A 70 -6.78 -1.07 -9.79
CA SER A 70 -7.50 -2.06 -8.97
C SER A 70 -6.77 -2.39 -7.68
N LEU A 71 -5.44 -2.58 -7.74
CA LEU A 71 -4.62 -2.80 -6.55
C LEU A 71 -4.56 -1.56 -5.65
N GLY A 72 -4.52 -0.37 -6.26
CA GLY A 72 -4.63 0.91 -5.55
C GLY A 72 -5.93 1.04 -4.76
N THR A 73 -7.07 0.85 -5.43
CA THR A 73 -8.39 0.89 -4.80
C THR A 73 -8.53 -0.15 -3.68
N ILE A 74 -8.00 -1.37 -3.86
CA ILE A 74 -7.95 -2.37 -2.79
C ILE A 74 -7.18 -1.85 -1.57
N GLY A 75 -5.99 -1.27 -1.78
CA GLY A 75 -5.18 -0.70 -0.71
C GLY A 75 -5.89 0.45 0.01
N GLU A 76 -6.53 1.36 -0.74
CA GLU A 76 -7.26 2.50 -0.19
C GLU A 76 -8.51 2.07 0.60
N ILE A 77 -9.26 1.06 0.12
CA ILE A 77 -10.36 0.46 0.90
C ILE A 77 -9.85 -0.08 2.24
N LEU A 78 -8.75 -0.83 2.23
CA LEU A 78 -8.16 -1.37 3.45
C LEU A 78 -7.70 -0.25 4.40
N GLN A 79 -7.12 0.82 3.85
CA GLN A 79 -6.74 2.00 4.61
C GLN A 79 -7.96 2.70 5.24
N SER A 80 -9.06 2.84 4.50
CA SER A 80 -10.33 3.37 5.04
C SER A 80 -10.89 2.50 6.17
N LEU A 81 -10.86 1.18 6.01
CA LEU A 81 -11.37 0.22 7.01
C LEU A 81 -10.62 0.33 8.34
N LYS A 82 -9.34 0.69 8.34
CA LYS A 82 -8.57 0.89 9.58
C LYS A 82 -9.20 1.95 10.51
N SER A 83 -9.86 2.96 9.95
CA SER A 83 -10.28 4.17 10.67
C SER A 83 -11.75 4.18 11.10
N VAL A 84 -12.53 3.15 10.75
CA VAL A 84 -13.98 3.10 10.98
C VAL A 84 -14.38 1.97 11.94
N SER A 85 -15.47 2.16 12.66
CA SER A 85 -16.03 1.15 13.56
C SER A 85 -16.39 -0.13 12.79
N GLY A 86 -15.94 -1.28 13.29
CA GLY A 86 -16.15 -2.59 12.65
C GLY A 86 -15.18 -2.92 11.51
N GLY A 87 -14.31 -1.97 11.11
CA GLY A 87 -13.48 -2.13 9.91
C GLY A 87 -12.42 -3.22 10.03
N GLN A 88 -11.85 -3.46 11.20
CA GLN A 88 -10.93 -4.58 11.42
C GLN A 88 -11.59 -5.94 11.16
N ARG A 89 -12.85 -6.13 11.59
CA ARG A 89 -13.60 -7.36 11.36
C ARG A 89 -13.87 -7.56 9.87
N VAL A 90 -14.29 -6.51 9.17
CA VAL A 90 -14.52 -6.54 7.73
C VAL A 90 -13.22 -6.83 6.97
N ALA A 91 -12.13 -6.12 7.28
CA ALA A 91 -10.82 -6.40 6.68
C ALA A 91 -10.38 -7.85 6.90
N GLY A 92 -10.61 -8.41 8.10
CA GLY A 92 -10.34 -9.80 8.42
C GLY A 92 -11.18 -10.80 7.61
N GLN A 93 -12.42 -10.46 7.27
CA GLN A 93 -13.25 -11.29 6.38
C GLN A 93 -12.76 -11.26 4.93
N LEU A 94 -12.19 -10.14 4.49
CA LEU A 94 -11.69 -9.95 3.13
C LEU A 94 -10.28 -10.51 2.93
N SER A 95 -9.48 -10.65 3.99
CA SER A 95 -8.05 -10.99 3.92
C SER A 95 -7.76 -12.27 3.13
N ASN A 96 -8.53 -13.34 3.33
CA ASN A 96 -8.37 -14.62 2.62
C ASN A 96 -8.49 -14.48 1.09
N ARG A 97 -9.31 -13.51 0.63
CA ARG A 97 -9.51 -13.24 -0.81
C ARG A 97 -8.45 -12.28 -1.34
N LEU A 98 -8.02 -11.31 -0.53
CA LEU A 98 -7.12 -10.24 -0.96
C LEU A 98 -5.65 -10.62 -0.88
N LEU A 99 -5.24 -11.39 0.13
CA LEU A 99 -3.85 -11.78 0.33
C LEU A 99 -3.26 -12.50 -0.90
N PRO A 100 -3.93 -13.48 -1.54
CA PRO A 100 -3.39 -14.12 -2.73
C PRO A 100 -3.22 -13.16 -3.92
N VAL A 101 -4.13 -12.20 -4.09
CA VAL A 101 -4.07 -11.20 -5.17
C VAL A 101 -2.90 -10.25 -4.96
N LEU A 102 -2.74 -9.73 -3.75
CA LEU A 102 -1.66 -8.82 -3.41
C LEU A 102 -0.29 -9.52 -3.49
N VAL A 103 -0.17 -10.75 -2.98
CA VAL A 103 1.07 -11.54 -3.08
C VAL A 103 1.41 -11.88 -4.54
N ALA A 104 0.42 -12.13 -5.39
CA ALA A 104 0.67 -12.30 -6.82
C ALA A 104 1.22 -11.02 -7.47
N GLY A 105 0.68 -9.85 -7.12
CA GLY A 105 1.14 -8.57 -7.65
C GLY A 105 2.55 -8.16 -7.16
N VAL A 106 2.98 -8.63 -5.99
CA VAL A 106 4.38 -8.49 -5.53
C VAL A 106 5.38 -9.17 -6.49
N ARG A 107 4.94 -10.18 -7.25
CA ARG A 107 5.76 -10.91 -8.22
C ARG A 107 5.57 -10.43 -9.67
N ASP A 108 4.87 -9.33 -9.89
CA ASP A 108 4.64 -8.77 -11.23
C ASP A 108 5.95 -8.23 -11.83
N SER A 109 6.08 -8.33 -13.15
CA SER A 109 7.25 -7.84 -13.88
C SER A 109 7.36 -6.31 -13.83
N VAL A 110 6.24 -5.60 -13.67
CA VAL A 110 6.18 -4.14 -13.66
C VAL A 110 6.30 -3.61 -12.22
N SER A 111 7.29 -2.75 -11.96
CA SER A 111 7.55 -2.19 -10.62
C SER A 111 6.36 -1.44 -10.04
N ARG A 112 5.62 -0.68 -10.87
CA ARG A 112 4.38 0.01 -10.45
C ARG A 112 3.32 -0.93 -9.86
N ILE A 113 3.25 -2.18 -10.34
CA ILE A 113 2.32 -3.18 -9.81
C ILE A 113 2.83 -3.75 -8.48
N ARG A 114 4.15 -4.02 -8.40
CA ARG A 114 4.78 -4.43 -7.14
C ARG A 114 4.60 -3.37 -6.06
N TYR A 115 4.84 -2.10 -6.39
CA TYR A 115 4.60 -0.94 -5.53
C TYR A 115 3.18 -0.93 -4.94
N LYS A 116 2.14 -0.96 -5.79
CA LYS A 116 0.74 -0.98 -5.31
C LYS A 116 0.39 -2.21 -4.49
N SER A 117 1.01 -3.35 -4.79
CA SER A 117 0.80 -4.60 -4.06
C SER A 117 1.44 -4.57 -2.67
N VAL A 118 2.66 -4.04 -2.55
CA VAL A 118 3.34 -3.81 -1.26
C VAL A 118 2.52 -2.82 -0.41
N PHE A 119 2.08 -1.71 -1.00
CA PHE A 119 1.20 -0.75 -0.33
C PHE A 119 -0.08 -1.41 0.19
N GLY A 120 -0.76 -2.19 -0.65
CA GLY A 120 -1.98 -2.91 -0.30
C GLY A 120 -1.78 -3.93 0.83
N LEU A 121 -0.66 -4.66 0.84
CA LEU A 121 -0.29 -5.57 1.95
C LEU A 121 -0.10 -4.80 3.26
N GLY A 122 0.56 -3.65 3.21
CA GLY A 122 0.71 -2.79 4.38
C GLY A 122 -0.62 -2.33 4.94
N CYS A 123 -1.52 -1.88 4.08
CA CYS A 123 -2.87 -1.49 4.46
C CYS A 123 -3.65 -2.68 5.03
N LEU A 124 -3.52 -3.87 4.45
CA LEU A 124 -4.15 -5.10 4.94
C LEU A 124 -3.73 -5.38 6.38
N PHE A 125 -2.42 -5.47 6.67
CA PHE A 125 -1.94 -5.80 8.02
C PHE A 125 -2.23 -4.72 9.05
N GLN A 126 -2.32 -3.45 8.64
CA GLN A 126 -2.78 -2.40 9.55
C GLN A 126 -4.26 -2.51 9.86
N ALA A 127 -5.10 -2.81 8.86
CA ALA A 127 -6.54 -2.91 9.04
C ALA A 127 -6.92 -4.17 9.83
N THR A 128 -6.25 -5.30 9.59
CA THR A 128 -6.57 -6.58 10.23
C THR A 128 -5.97 -6.72 11.62
N GLY A 129 -4.87 -6.03 11.92
CA GLY A 129 -4.21 -6.13 13.22
C GLY A 129 -3.82 -7.58 13.55
N PRO A 130 -4.17 -8.10 14.75
CA PRO A 130 -3.84 -9.47 15.14
C PRO A 130 -4.50 -10.57 14.29
N ILE A 131 -5.52 -10.27 13.48
CA ILE A 131 -6.28 -11.29 12.74
C ILE A 131 -5.40 -12.02 11.70
N CYS A 132 -4.46 -11.31 11.06
CA CYS A 132 -3.61 -11.87 9.99
C CYS A 132 -2.17 -12.13 10.43
N VAL A 133 -1.92 -12.23 11.74
CA VAL A 133 -0.57 -12.49 12.28
C VAL A 133 -0.02 -13.85 11.84
N SER A 134 -0.89 -14.84 11.60
CA SER A 134 -0.47 -16.15 11.08
C SER A 134 0.23 -16.06 9.72
N ASP A 135 -0.04 -15.02 8.93
CA ASP A 135 0.53 -14.82 7.60
C ASP A 135 1.89 -14.11 7.63
N TYR A 136 2.26 -13.49 8.76
CA TYR A 136 3.48 -12.69 8.88
C TYR A 136 4.76 -13.44 8.49
N PRO A 137 5.01 -14.69 8.95
CA PRO A 137 6.23 -15.40 8.58
C PRO A 137 6.40 -15.59 7.06
N MET A 138 5.31 -15.94 6.37
CA MET A 138 5.33 -16.11 4.91
C MET A 138 5.61 -14.78 4.22
N ILE A 139 4.96 -13.71 4.67
CA ILE A 139 5.06 -12.38 4.07
C ILE A 139 6.42 -11.74 4.33
N LEU A 140 6.98 -11.89 5.53
CA LEU A 140 8.33 -11.44 5.84
C LEU A 140 9.37 -12.16 4.98
N SER A 141 9.17 -13.45 4.70
CA SER A 141 10.01 -14.19 3.76
C SER A 141 9.91 -13.63 2.34
N VAL A 142 8.70 -13.28 1.87
CA VAL A 142 8.49 -12.63 0.57
C VAL A 142 9.19 -11.27 0.51
N PHE A 143 9.02 -10.42 1.52
CA PHE A 143 9.65 -9.09 1.56
C PHE A 143 11.17 -9.16 1.70
N SER A 144 11.69 -10.13 2.46
CA SER A 144 13.14 -10.37 2.54
C SER A 144 13.72 -10.74 1.19
N ASP A 145 13.08 -11.66 0.45
CA ASP A 145 13.53 -12.01 -0.90
C ASP A 145 13.47 -10.80 -1.84
N MET A 146 12.39 -10.03 -1.74
CA MET A 146 12.18 -8.84 -2.55
C MET A 146 13.22 -7.74 -2.30
N LEU A 147 13.55 -7.42 -1.04
CA LEU A 147 14.61 -6.45 -0.70
C LEU A 147 15.98 -6.83 -1.28
N THR A 148 16.25 -8.12 -1.49
CA THR A 148 17.52 -8.56 -2.08
C THR A 148 17.56 -8.46 -3.60
N LYS A 149 16.41 -8.43 -4.27
CA LYS A 149 16.30 -8.50 -5.74
C LYS A 149 15.76 -7.24 -6.39
N GLU A 150 14.99 -6.45 -5.65
CA GLU A 150 14.35 -5.25 -6.15
C GLU A 150 15.39 -4.19 -6.48
N THR A 151 15.19 -3.51 -7.60
CA THR A 151 16.05 -2.41 -8.07
C THR A 151 15.29 -1.10 -8.17
N ASP A 152 13.96 -1.14 -8.20
CA ASP A 152 13.11 0.03 -8.21
C ASP A 152 13.04 0.65 -6.81
N GLN A 153 13.55 1.87 -6.69
CA GLN A 153 13.72 2.54 -5.41
C GLN A 153 12.39 2.94 -4.75
N MET A 154 11.35 3.27 -5.54
CA MET A 154 10.02 3.56 -5.00
C MET A 154 9.43 2.32 -4.31
N VAL A 155 9.69 1.13 -4.88
CA VAL A 155 9.26 -0.14 -4.29
C VAL A 155 10.05 -0.46 -3.01
N ILE A 156 11.37 -0.23 -3.00
CA ILE A 156 12.23 -0.42 -1.81
C ILE A 156 11.77 0.49 -0.66
N ASP A 157 11.44 1.74 -0.95
CA ASP A 157 10.95 2.67 0.06
C ASP A 157 9.60 2.21 0.63
N ASN A 158 8.70 1.72 -0.23
CA ASN A 158 7.42 1.19 0.21
C ASN A 158 7.56 -0.13 1.00
N LEU A 159 8.57 -0.97 0.72
CA LEU A 159 8.92 -2.13 1.55
C LEU A 159 9.37 -1.71 2.95
N CYS A 160 10.15 -0.63 3.07
CA CYS A 160 10.51 -0.08 4.38
C CYS A 160 9.25 0.36 5.15
N ALA A 161 8.33 1.03 4.48
CA ALA A 161 7.05 1.42 5.04
C ALA A 161 6.24 0.20 5.49
N VAL A 162 6.07 -0.81 4.63
CA VAL A 162 5.26 -2.00 4.93
C VAL A 162 5.77 -2.76 6.16
N LEU A 163 7.09 -2.88 6.31
CA LEU A 163 7.70 -3.50 7.49
C LEU A 163 7.39 -2.69 8.75
N CYS A 164 7.49 -1.35 8.67
CA CYS A 164 7.09 -0.47 9.76
C CYS A 164 5.61 -0.62 10.12
N ARG A 165 4.74 -0.72 9.11
CA ARG A 165 3.30 -0.95 9.31
C ARG A 165 3.03 -2.27 10.03
N MET A 166 3.72 -3.35 9.67
CA MET A 166 3.61 -4.65 10.32
C MET A 166 4.09 -4.60 11.78
N ILE A 167 5.25 -3.97 12.04
CA ILE A 167 5.80 -3.79 13.40
C ILE A 167 4.84 -2.99 14.29
N MET A 168 4.31 -1.89 13.78
CA MET A 168 3.35 -1.06 14.53
C MET A 168 2.01 -1.77 14.77
N SER A 169 1.62 -2.68 13.88
CA SER A 169 0.38 -3.45 13.98
C SER A 169 0.49 -4.61 14.98
N ASN A 170 1.59 -5.38 14.92
CA ASN A 170 1.88 -6.44 15.87
C ASN A 170 3.40 -6.66 16.00
N MET A 171 3.98 -6.04 17.02
CA MET A 171 5.42 -6.02 17.26
C MET A 171 5.97 -7.41 17.60
N ASP A 172 5.21 -8.21 18.37
CA ASP A 172 5.63 -9.54 18.84
C ASP A 172 5.63 -10.58 17.72
N ALA A 173 4.91 -10.31 16.63
CA ALA A 173 4.86 -11.15 15.43
C ALA A 173 6.04 -10.92 14.46
N VAL A 174 6.92 -9.94 14.73
CA VAL A 174 8.02 -9.57 13.84
C VAL A 174 9.36 -9.88 14.53
N PRO A 175 10.32 -10.56 13.86
CA PRO A 175 11.66 -10.78 14.40
C PRO A 175 12.48 -9.48 14.35
N LEU A 176 12.25 -8.59 15.31
CA LEU A 176 12.78 -7.22 15.31
C LEU A 176 14.30 -7.14 15.20
N GLU A 177 15.02 -8.06 15.83
CA GLU A 177 16.50 -8.10 15.79
C GLU A 177 17.06 -8.28 14.38
N GLN A 178 16.28 -8.86 13.46
CA GLN A 178 16.64 -9.03 12.06
C GLN A 178 16.06 -7.90 11.21
N VAL A 179 14.80 -7.55 11.44
CA VAL A 179 14.06 -6.62 10.59
C VAL A 179 14.49 -5.17 10.80
N VAL A 180 14.74 -4.73 12.04
CA VAL A 180 15.07 -3.33 12.33
C VAL A 180 16.43 -2.92 11.77
N PRO A 181 17.52 -3.69 11.94
CA PRO A 181 18.79 -3.36 11.29
C PRO A 181 18.69 -3.34 9.76
N ALA A 182 17.96 -4.31 9.17
CA ALA A 182 17.74 -4.36 7.72
C ALA A 182 16.95 -3.14 7.21
N LEU A 183 15.90 -2.73 7.93
CA LEU A 183 15.14 -1.51 7.66
C LEU A 183 16.04 -0.27 7.70
N VAL A 184 16.82 -0.09 8.77
CA VAL A 184 17.69 1.08 8.94
C VAL A 184 18.78 1.14 7.86
N ALA A 185 19.26 0.00 7.37
CA ALA A 185 20.24 -0.07 6.29
C ALA A 185 19.71 0.47 4.94
N HIS A 186 18.39 0.55 4.76
CA HIS A 186 17.74 1.12 3.57
C HIS A 186 17.36 2.60 3.73
N LEU A 187 17.68 3.23 4.87
CA LEU A 187 17.45 4.65 5.09
C LEU A 187 18.66 5.49 4.63
N PRO A 188 18.45 6.73 4.14
CA PRO A 188 17.15 7.41 3.96
C PRO A 188 16.34 6.86 2.77
N LEU A 189 15.01 7.03 2.83
CA LEU A 189 14.14 6.83 1.66
C LEU A 189 14.55 7.82 0.55
N LYS A 190 14.33 7.47 -0.72
CA LYS A 190 14.87 8.24 -1.85
C LYS A 190 13.81 8.73 -2.83
N GLU A 191 12.78 7.93 -3.12
CA GLU A 191 11.71 8.23 -4.08
C GLU A 191 10.37 8.44 -3.37
N ASP A 192 9.91 7.48 -2.54
CA ASP A 192 8.62 7.55 -1.86
C ASP A 192 8.75 8.24 -0.49
N LEU A 193 9.02 9.55 -0.52
CA LEU A 193 9.34 10.32 0.67
C LEU A 193 8.15 10.51 1.63
N GLU A 194 6.92 10.33 1.16
CA GLU A 194 5.71 10.40 1.99
C GLU A 194 5.73 9.32 3.09
N GLU A 195 6.38 8.18 2.82
CA GLU A 195 6.51 7.07 3.76
C GLU A 195 7.48 7.33 4.91
N ASN A 196 8.25 8.42 4.88
CA ASN A 196 9.09 8.82 6.01
C ASN A 196 8.26 8.97 7.29
N LYS A 197 7.03 9.49 7.20
CA LYS A 197 6.13 9.59 8.36
C LYS A 197 5.87 8.22 8.98
N THR A 198 5.61 7.20 8.17
CA THR A 198 5.40 5.82 8.62
C THR A 198 6.67 5.27 9.29
N VAL A 199 7.82 5.46 8.65
CA VAL A 199 9.12 4.94 9.14
C VAL A 199 9.51 5.58 10.47
N PHE A 200 9.50 6.91 10.57
CA PHE A 200 9.94 7.60 11.78
C PHE A 200 8.97 7.41 12.95
N ASN A 201 7.65 7.27 12.70
CA ASN A 201 6.71 6.89 13.74
C ASN A 201 7.00 5.50 14.30
N CYS A 202 7.36 4.54 13.43
CA CYS A 202 7.75 3.20 13.86
C CYS A 202 9.05 3.22 14.68
N LEU A 203 10.09 3.92 14.19
CA LEU A 203 11.36 4.06 14.90
C LEU A 203 11.20 4.75 16.27
N ALA A 204 10.35 5.79 16.35
CA ALA A 204 10.03 6.44 17.61
C ALA A 204 9.32 5.48 18.58
N MET A 205 8.32 4.73 18.11
CA MET A 205 7.65 3.70 18.91
C MET A 205 8.64 2.64 19.42
N LEU A 206 9.55 2.16 18.55
CA LEU A 206 10.58 1.18 18.89
C LEU A 206 11.60 1.74 19.89
N TYR A 207 11.94 3.03 19.80
CA TYR A 207 12.82 3.67 20.78
C TYR A 207 12.17 3.69 22.17
N THR A 208 10.88 3.97 22.24
CA THR A 208 10.13 3.97 23.51
C THR A 208 9.97 2.56 24.08
N LYS A 209 9.66 1.55 23.24
CA LYS A 209 9.36 0.19 23.71
C LYS A 209 10.58 -0.71 23.86
N THR A 210 11.58 -0.55 22.99
CA THR A 210 12.75 -1.42 22.86
C THR A 210 14.02 -0.59 22.63
N PRO A 211 14.40 0.34 23.55
CA PRO A 211 15.52 1.25 23.35
C PRO A 211 16.85 0.52 23.11
N ALA A 212 17.04 -0.66 23.71
CA ALA A 212 18.24 -1.47 23.53
C ALA A 212 18.49 -1.89 22.07
N LEU A 213 17.43 -2.03 21.26
CA LEU A 213 17.52 -2.37 19.84
C LEU A 213 17.83 -1.12 18.98
N VAL A 214 17.29 0.04 19.35
CA VAL A 214 17.35 1.26 18.53
C VAL A 214 18.61 2.09 18.81
N VAL A 215 19.03 2.20 20.07
CA VAL A 215 20.19 3.03 20.46
C VAL A 215 21.48 2.68 19.70
N PRO A 216 21.83 1.40 19.47
CA PRO A 216 23.00 1.05 18.65
C PRO A 216 22.92 1.53 17.19
N LEU A 217 21.69 1.69 16.66
CA LEU A 217 21.39 2.14 15.30
C LEU A 217 21.15 3.66 15.22
N MET A 218 21.34 4.41 16.31
CA MET A 218 20.97 5.82 16.37
C MET A 218 21.74 6.69 15.36
N LYS A 219 23.03 6.40 15.13
CA LYS A 219 23.86 7.16 14.18
C LYS A 219 23.27 7.18 12.76
N PRO A 220 23.02 6.03 12.10
CA PRO A 220 22.39 6.03 10.77
C PRO A 220 20.95 6.59 10.79
N ILE A 221 20.18 6.38 11.86
CA ILE A 221 18.82 6.94 11.97
C ILE A 221 18.85 8.48 11.96
N VAL A 222 19.74 9.09 12.76
CA VAL A 222 19.88 10.55 12.80
C VAL A 222 20.40 11.09 11.46
N ALA A 223 21.36 10.40 10.83
CA ALA A 223 21.83 10.77 9.49
C ALA A 223 20.72 10.72 8.42
N ALA A 224 19.81 9.73 8.49
CA ALA A 224 18.66 9.67 7.60
C ALA A 224 17.65 10.80 7.87
N SER A 225 17.49 11.24 9.12
CA SER A 225 16.52 12.29 9.48
C SER A 225 16.83 13.66 8.86
N SER A 226 18.12 13.97 8.61
CA SER A 226 18.49 15.23 7.95
C SER A 226 18.00 15.32 6.51
N HIS A 227 17.82 14.18 5.83
CA HIS A 227 17.24 14.16 4.48
C HIS A 227 15.75 14.52 4.48
N VAL A 228 15.04 14.16 5.55
CA VAL A 228 13.62 14.52 5.71
C VAL A 228 13.47 15.99 6.06
N LEU A 229 14.29 16.50 6.96
CA LEU A 229 14.24 17.91 7.39
C LEU A 229 14.79 18.88 6.33
N GLY A 230 15.71 18.42 5.47
CA GLY A 230 16.27 19.22 4.37
C GLY A 230 15.37 19.30 3.13
N ASN A 231 14.40 18.39 2.98
CA ASN A 231 13.43 18.40 1.89
C ASN A 231 12.18 19.20 2.33
N ASN A 232 12.09 20.46 1.90
CA ASN A 232 11.03 21.43 2.26
C ASN A 232 9.59 21.07 1.79
N ASN A 233 9.30 19.81 1.48
CA ASN A 233 7.96 19.31 1.19
C ASN A 233 7.23 18.75 2.43
N ALA A 234 7.85 18.83 3.62
CA ALA A 234 7.18 18.48 4.86
C ALA A 234 6.15 19.56 5.21
N GLU A 235 4.86 19.20 5.29
CA GLU A 235 3.81 20.11 5.75
C GLU A 235 4.19 20.73 7.12
N PRO A 236 4.13 22.07 7.25
CA PRO A 236 4.50 22.75 8.48
C PRO A 236 3.46 22.45 9.56
N GLY A 237 3.77 21.48 10.43
CA GLY A 237 2.93 21.10 11.58
C GLY A 237 3.19 19.72 12.18
N SER A 238 3.95 18.85 11.51
CA SER A 238 4.05 17.42 11.89
C SER A 238 5.15 17.06 12.90
N PHE A 239 5.97 18.02 13.35
CA PHE A 239 7.03 17.78 14.33
C PHE A 239 6.76 18.53 15.63
N TRP A 240 5.76 18.10 16.38
CA TRP A 240 5.66 18.39 17.81
C TRP A 240 5.71 17.07 18.57
N LEU A 241 6.93 16.64 18.91
CA LEU A 241 7.20 15.73 20.00
C LEU A 241 7.91 16.54 21.09
N CYS A 242 7.13 17.06 22.02
CA CYS A 242 7.51 17.19 23.42
C CYS A 242 6.69 16.16 24.20
#